data_AF-A0A916IEZ7-F1
#
_entry.id   AF-A0A916IEZ7-F1
#
_cell.length_a   1.000
_cell.length_b   1.000
_cell.length_c   1.000
_cell.angle_alpha   90.00
_cell.angle_beta   90.00
_cell.angle_gamma   90.00
#
_symmetry.space_group_name_H-M   'P 1'
#
loop_
_entity.id
_entity.type
_entity.pdbx_description
1 polymer ?
#
loop_
_entity_poly.entity_id
_entity_poly.type
_entity_poly.pdbx_seq_one_letter_code
_entity_poly.pdbx_strand_id
1 'polypeptide(L)'
;QRFGVPMGFGGPHAAFFATKDEHKRAVAGRIIGVSIDARGKRALRMALQTREQHIRREKANSNICTSQVLLANIAGMYAVYHGPQGLRTIAGRIHRLTGILAAGLKAAGVKVLTQHWFDTLHVETTAEVPGFNLRIVSDRVRGLSLDEKTTREDVAALLQAITGKPADIDALDVQAAAADPLAGLLRTDAILSHPVFSTHHTEHEMLRYLKRLQNKDLALDHSMISLGSCTMKLNAASEMIPVTWPEFGDMHPFAPSEQAAGYAEMIGSLSDWLKAVTGFDAICMQPNSGAQGEYAGLVSIRRYQAAQGEAHRNVCLIPKSAHGTNPATAQMCGLQVVVVDCDDSGNVDVADLEAKAEQHAAALSCLMITYPSTHGVFEEAVKEICAIVHRHGGQVYMDGANLNAQV
;
A
#
# COMPACT_ATOMS: atom_id res chain seq x y z
N GLN A 1 -8.93 3.46 -1.97
CA GLN A 1 -8.81 3.45 -3.44
C GLN A 1 -10.01 4.13 -4.09
N ARG A 2 -11.23 3.56 -4.05
CA ARG A 2 -12.43 4.09 -4.72
C ARG A 2 -12.93 5.50 -4.33
N PHE A 3 -12.20 6.21 -3.47
CA PHE A 3 -12.40 7.65 -3.23
C PHE A 3 -11.41 8.40 -4.13
N GLY A 4 -11.68 8.41 -5.43
CA GLY A 4 -10.96 9.24 -6.41
C GLY A 4 -9.50 8.85 -6.71
N VAL A 5 -9.06 7.63 -6.39
CA VAL A 5 -7.71 7.14 -6.74
C VAL A 5 -7.81 6.05 -7.83
N PRO A 6 -7.00 6.10 -8.92
CA PRO A 6 -7.00 5.09 -9.98
C PRO A 6 -6.72 3.66 -9.47
N MET A 7 -7.03 2.63 -10.26
CA MET A 7 -6.74 1.23 -9.90
C MET A 7 -5.24 0.93 -9.92
N GLY A 8 -4.51 1.49 -10.89
CA GLY A 8 -3.05 1.47 -10.96
C GLY A 8 -2.44 0.07 -10.98
N PHE A 9 -3.15 -0.92 -11.52
CA PHE A 9 -2.76 -2.33 -11.49
C PHE A 9 -2.33 -2.83 -10.09
N GLY A 10 -2.96 -2.29 -9.04
CA GLY A 10 -2.73 -2.68 -7.65
C GLY A 10 -2.27 -1.55 -6.72
N GLY A 11 -1.88 -0.40 -7.26
CA GLY A 11 -1.52 0.73 -6.41
C GLY A 11 -0.91 1.93 -7.14
N PRO A 12 -0.47 2.94 -6.37
CA PRO A 12 -0.54 3.01 -4.91
C PRO A 12 -1.93 3.40 -4.39
N HIS A 13 -2.34 2.83 -3.25
CA HIS A 13 -3.58 3.21 -2.57
C HIS A 13 -3.37 3.35 -1.06
N ALA A 14 -4.00 4.36 -0.46
CA ALA A 14 -4.05 4.47 1.00
C ALA A 14 -5.07 3.49 1.58
N ALA A 15 -4.58 2.56 2.41
CA ALA A 15 -5.41 1.82 3.34
C ALA A 15 -5.82 2.73 4.51
N PHE A 16 -6.99 2.49 5.09
CA PHE A 16 -7.42 3.14 6.32
C PHE A 16 -7.35 2.16 7.49
N PHE A 17 -6.98 2.66 8.66
CA PHE A 17 -6.96 1.89 9.91
C PHE A 17 -7.58 2.76 11.01
N ALA A 18 -8.62 2.25 11.65
CA ALA A 18 -9.30 2.90 12.75
C ALA A 18 -9.48 1.92 13.91
N THR A 19 -9.42 2.42 15.13
CA THR A 19 -9.59 1.60 16.34
C THR A 19 -10.23 2.44 17.45
N LYS A 20 -10.60 1.80 18.55
CA LYS A 20 -11.07 2.48 19.75
C LYS A 20 -9.94 3.31 20.38
N ASP A 21 -10.30 4.41 21.05
CA ASP A 21 -9.33 5.32 21.66
C ASP A 21 -8.39 4.63 22.67
N GLU A 22 -8.88 3.62 23.39
CA GLU A 22 -8.09 2.81 24.34
C GLU A 22 -6.88 2.12 23.69
N HIS A 23 -6.94 1.84 22.39
CA HIS A 23 -5.87 1.20 21.63
C HIS A 23 -4.93 2.18 20.93
N LYS A 24 -5.09 3.50 21.10
CA LYS A 24 -4.30 4.52 20.37
C LYS A 24 -2.79 4.40 20.55
N ARG A 25 -2.33 3.84 21.69
CA ARG A 25 -0.91 3.59 21.96
C ARG A 25 -0.34 2.38 21.20
N ALA A 26 -1.19 1.49 20.71
CA ALA A 26 -0.84 0.29 19.94
C ALA A 26 -0.95 0.48 18.42
N VAL A 27 -1.51 1.61 17.95
CA VAL A 27 -1.69 1.89 16.51
C VAL A 27 -0.33 1.93 15.79
N ALA A 28 -0.29 1.33 14.60
CA ALA A 28 0.84 1.37 13.68
C ALA A 28 0.88 2.67 12.87
N GLY A 29 2.07 3.15 12.54
CA GLY A 29 2.27 4.32 11.68
C GLY A 29 1.89 5.66 12.30
N ARG A 30 1.86 6.67 11.43
CA ARG A 30 1.74 8.10 11.78
C ARG A 30 0.30 8.46 12.12
N ILE A 31 0.14 9.38 13.08
CA ILE A 31 -1.14 9.98 13.46
C ILE A 31 -0.95 11.49 13.53
N ILE A 32 -1.84 12.25 12.89
CA ILE A 32 -1.85 13.72 13.00
C ILE A 32 -2.69 14.12 14.21
N GLY A 33 -2.11 14.91 15.11
CA GLY A 33 -2.78 15.47 16.28
C GLY A 33 -2.88 17.00 16.20
N VAL A 34 -3.93 17.52 16.83
CA VAL A 34 -4.09 18.96 17.06
C VAL A 34 -3.26 19.37 18.27
N SER A 35 -2.54 20.50 18.15
CA SER A 35 -1.73 21.10 19.21
C SER A 35 -1.81 22.64 19.14
N ILE A 36 -0.95 23.32 19.88
CA ILE A 36 -0.85 24.79 19.92
C ILE A 36 0.58 25.23 19.59
N ASP A 37 0.74 26.31 18.82
CA ASP A 37 2.03 26.94 18.53
C ASP A 37 2.51 27.82 19.71
N ALA A 38 3.72 28.37 19.60
CA ALA A 38 4.30 29.26 20.61
C ALA A 38 3.51 30.56 20.86
N ARG A 39 2.52 30.88 20.00
CA ARG A 39 1.63 32.04 20.12
C ARG A 39 0.21 31.64 20.55
N GLY A 40 0.01 30.39 20.98
CA GLY A 40 -1.28 29.86 21.42
C GLY A 40 -2.26 29.56 20.28
N LYS A 41 -1.82 29.57 19.02
CA LYS A 41 -2.69 29.27 17.86
C LYS A 41 -2.75 27.77 17.61
N ARG A 42 -3.92 27.27 17.19
CA ARG A 42 -4.10 25.88 16.79
C ARG A 42 -3.13 25.50 15.66
N ALA A 43 -2.40 24.40 15.84
CA ALA A 43 -1.47 23.83 14.87
C ALA A 43 -1.64 22.30 14.76
N LEU A 44 -1.08 21.71 13.70
CA LEU A 44 -1.09 20.26 13.48
C LEU A 44 0.34 19.71 13.57
N ARG A 45 0.51 18.52 14.13
CA ARG A 45 1.80 17.80 14.16
C ARG A 45 1.59 16.29 14.16
N MET A 46 2.64 15.53 13.86
CA MET A 46 2.66 14.10 14.17
C MET A 46 2.60 13.89 15.70
N ALA A 47 1.69 13.03 16.14
CA ALA A 47 1.42 12.75 17.55
C ALA A 47 1.79 11.32 17.93
N LEU A 48 2.12 11.12 19.21
CA LEU A 48 2.48 9.81 19.77
C LEU A 48 3.60 9.11 18.97
N GLN A 49 4.61 9.87 18.53
CA GLN A 49 5.69 9.38 17.65
C GLN A 49 6.55 8.30 18.30
N THR A 50 6.53 8.19 19.64
CA THR A 50 7.25 7.13 20.36
C THR A 50 6.77 5.73 19.98
N ARG A 51 5.64 5.56 19.30
CA ARG A 51 5.18 4.27 18.77
C ARG A 51 5.96 3.79 17.55
N GLU A 52 6.63 4.71 16.85
CA GLU A 52 7.18 4.49 15.52
C GLU A 52 8.63 4.01 15.57
N GLN A 53 9.05 3.35 14.48
CA GLN A 53 10.35 2.68 14.34
C GLN A 53 11.56 3.58 14.64
N HIS A 54 11.48 4.87 14.29
CA HIS A 54 12.61 5.80 14.44
C HIS A 54 12.91 6.17 15.90
N ILE A 55 11.99 5.88 16.84
CA ILE A 55 12.20 6.08 18.28
C ILE A 55 12.33 4.73 19.00
N ARG A 56 11.39 3.79 18.76
CA ARG A 56 11.31 2.55 19.53
C ARG A 56 12.01 1.34 18.90
N ARG A 57 12.52 1.44 17.66
CA ARG A 57 13.29 0.38 16.98
C ARG A 57 12.56 -0.97 17.07
N GLU A 58 13.17 -2.02 17.62
CA GLU A 58 12.58 -3.35 17.80
C GLU A 58 11.29 -3.35 18.64
N LYS A 59 11.08 -2.34 19.49
CA LYS A 59 9.88 -2.21 20.34
C LYS A 59 8.76 -1.39 19.69
N ALA A 60 8.92 -0.98 18.43
CA ALA A 60 7.89 -0.25 17.70
C ALA A 60 6.68 -1.14 17.41
N ASN A 61 5.51 -0.53 17.21
CA ASN A 61 4.28 -1.28 16.94
C ASN A 61 4.22 -1.85 15.51
N SER A 62 5.11 -1.38 14.63
CA SER A 62 5.25 -1.78 13.23
C SER A 62 6.58 -1.25 12.68
N ASN A 63 7.09 -1.89 11.63
CA ASN A 63 8.24 -1.41 10.85
C ASN A 63 7.86 -0.32 9.83
N ILE A 64 6.59 0.07 9.68
CA ILE A 64 6.18 1.05 8.68
C ILE A 64 6.88 2.41 8.86
N CYS A 65 7.44 2.95 7.77
CA CYS A 65 8.09 4.27 7.73
C CYS A 65 7.48 5.17 6.65
N THR A 66 7.71 4.82 5.38
CA THR A 66 6.97 5.37 4.24
C THR A 66 5.60 4.73 4.19
N SER A 67 4.57 5.57 4.03
CA SER A 67 3.18 5.14 3.85
C SER A 67 2.59 5.84 2.62
N GLN A 68 1.26 5.89 2.51
CA GLN A 68 0.56 6.34 1.30
C GLN A 68 -0.05 7.73 1.48
N VAL A 69 0.76 8.72 1.90
CA VAL A 69 0.28 10.06 2.30
C VAL A 69 -0.39 10.81 1.15
N LEU A 70 0.22 10.85 -0.04
CA LEU A 70 -0.38 11.54 -1.21
C LEU A 70 -1.75 10.95 -1.56
N LEU A 71 -1.88 9.63 -1.53
CA LEU A 71 -3.11 8.93 -1.86
C LEU A 71 -4.18 9.09 -0.76
N ALA A 72 -3.77 9.19 0.50
CA ALA A 72 -4.66 9.53 1.61
C ALA A 72 -5.17 10.97 1.47
N ASN A 73 -4.31 11.90 1.02
CA ASN A 73 -4.73 13.27 0.72
C ASN A 73 -5.72 13.30 -0.44
N ILE A 74 -5.47 12.60 -1.56
CA ILE A 74 -6.43 12.51 -2.67
C ILE A 74 -7.79 11.97 -2.19
N ALA A 75 -7.80 10.87 -1.42
CA ALA A 75 -9.04 10.32 -0.88
C ALA A 75 -9.75 11.27 0.09
N GLY A 76 -9.00 12.01 0.92
CA GLY A 76 -9.54 13.05 1.79
C GLY A 76 -10.14 14.21 0.99
N MET A 77 -9.48 14.63 -0.10
CA MET A 77 -9.94 15.68 -1.00
C MET A 77 -11.18 15.27 -1.79
N TYR A 78 -11.28 14.01 -2.20
CA TYR A 78 -12.50 13.44 -2.78
C TYR A 78 -13.68 13.54 -1.80
N ALA A 79 -13.48 13.19 -0.53
CA ALA A 79 -14.52 13.33 0.50
C ALA A 79 -14.87 14.80 0.80
N VAL A 80 -13.90 15.72 0.77
CA VAL A 80 -14.12 17.17 0.92
C VAL A 80 -14.95 17.73 -0.24
N TYR A 81 -14.63 17.33 -1.46
CA TYR A 81 -15.29 17.83 -2.68
C TYR A 81 -16.73 17.34 -2.80
N HIS A 82 -16.98 16.05 -2.57
CA HIS A 82 -18.32 15.47 -2.67
C HIS A 82 -19.17 15.72 -1.42
N GLY A 83 -18.56 15.82 -0.24
CA GLY A 83 -19.27 15.92 1.02
C GLY A 83 -20.17 14.71 1.33
N PRO A 84 -20.95 14.77 2.43
CA PRO A 84 -21.83 13.66 2.81
C PRO A 84 -22.91 13.36 1.78
N GLN A 85 -23.46 14.39 1.12
CA GLN A 85 -24.53 14.21 0.12
C GLN A 85 -24.00 13.62 -1.19
N GLY A 86 -22.88 14.11 -1.72
CA GLY A 86 -22.31 13.58 -2.96
C GLY A 86 -21.91 12.12 -2.81
N LEU A 87 -21.28 11.74 -1.68
CA LEU A 87 -20.94 10.35 -1.40
C LEU A 87 -22.19 9.46 -1.26
N ARG A 88 -23.28 9.96 -0.68
CA ARG A 88 -24.57 9.25 -0.65
C ARG A 88 -25.15 9.07 -2.05
N THR A 89 -25.08 10.09 -2.91
CA THR A 89 -25.53 10.00 -4.30
C THR A 89 -24.73 8.95 -5.07
N ILE A 90 -23.40 8.97 -4.97
CA ILE A 90 -22.52 7.99 -5.63
C ILE A 90 -22.83 6.58 -5.13
N ALA A 91 -22.83 6.36 -3.82
CA ALA A 91 -23.13 5.05 -3.22
C ALA A 91 -24.54 4.57 -3.59
N GLY A 92 -25.53 5.46 -3.57
CA GLY A 92 -26.91 5.17 -3.94
C GLY A 92 -27.04 4.78 -5.40
N ARG A 93 -26.36 5.47 -6.33
CA ARG A 93 -26.34 5.12 -7.76
C ARG A 93 -25.71 3.76 -8.01
N ILE A 94 -24.56 3.47 -7.39
CA ILE A 94 -23.89 2.16 -7.54
C ILE A 94 -24.80 1.04 -7.03
N HIS A 95 -25.38 1.23 -5.84
CA HIS A 95 -26.31 0.27 -5.25
C HIS A 95 -27.54 0.05 -6.12
N ARG A 96 -28.09 1.15 -6.65
CA ARG A 96 -29.24 1.15 -7.54
C ARG A 96 -28.99 0.35 -8.82
N LEU A 97 -27.89 0.63 -9.52
CA LEU A 97 -27.49 -0.09 -10.73
C LEU A 97 -27.28 -1.58 -10.46
N THR A 98 -26.72 -1.93 -9.29
CA THR A 98 -26.57 -3.32 -8.86
C THR A 98 -27.92 -3.99 -8.63
N GLY A 99 -28.89 -3.27 -8.08
CA GLY A 99 -30.28 -3.73 -7.95
C GLY A 99 -30.96 -3.98 -9.30
N ILE A 100 -30.76 -3.09 -10.28
CA ILE A 100 -31.24 -3.28 -11.66
C ILE A 100 -30.65 -4.55 -12.27
N LEU A 101 -29.33 -4.72 -12.16
CA LEU A 101 -28.63 -5.91 -12.64
C LEU A 101 -29.20 -7.18 -11.99
N ALA A 102 -29.38 -7.18 -10.67
CA ALA A 102 -29.96 -8.30 -9.94
C ALA A 102 -31.40 -8.62 -10.39
N ALA A 103 -32.23 -7.60 -10.61
CA ALA A 103 -33.60 -7.77 -11.10
C ALA A 103 -33.63 -8.36 -12.52
N GLY A 104 -32.79 -7.85 -13.42
CA GLY A 104 -32.71 -8.34 -14.80
C GLY A 104 -32.25 -9.79 -14.88
N LEU A 105 -31.23 -10.15 -14.09
CA LEU A 105 -30.75 -11.53 -14.01
C LEU A 105 -31.84 -12.48 -13.48
N LYS A 106 -32.55 -12.10 -12.41
CA LYS A 106 -33.66 -12.89 -11.85
C LYS A 106 -34.81 -13.04 -12.85
N ALA A 107 -35.19 -11.97 -13.54
CA ALA A 107 -36.24 -11.99 -14.56
C ALA A 107 -35.90 -12.91 -15.74
N ALA A 108 -34.61 -13.04 -16.07
CA ALA A 108 -34.12 -13.96 -17.09
C ALA A 108 -33.95 -15.41 -16.60
N GLY A 109 -34.21 -15.70 -15.32
CA GLY A 109 -34.06 -17.02 -14.72
C GLY A 109 -32.63 -17.35 -14.26
N VAL A 110 -31.71 -16.39 -14.28
CA VAL A 110 -30.36 -16.56 -13.72
C VAL A 110 -30.42 -16.50 -12.20
N LYS A 111 -29.86 -17.51 -11.54
CA LYS A 111 -29.89 -17.60 -10.08
C LYS A 111 -28.88 -16.65 -9.45
N VAL A 112 -29.38 -15.57 -8.84
CA VAL A 112 -28.60 -14.64 -8.02
C VAL A 112 -28.51 -15.19 -6.59
N LEU A 113 -27.29 -15.54 -6.15
CA LEU A 113 -27.02 -16.15 -4.85
C LEU A 113 -26.95 -15.11 -3.73
N THR A 114 -26.60 -13.88 -4.06
CA THR A 114 -26.52 -12.77 -3.11
C THR A 114 -27.92 -12.29 -2.70
N GLN A 115 -28.21 -12.27 -1.40
CA GLN A 115 -29.48 -11.80 -0.86
C GLN A 115 -29.49 -10.29 -0.57
N HIS A 116 -28.39 -9.78 -0.02
CA HIS A 116 -28.17 -8.37 0.29
C HIS A 116 -26.85 -7.93 -0.36
N TRP A 117 -26.85 -6.76 -0.99
CA TRP A 117 -25.67 -6.26 -1.71
C TRP A 117 -25.48 -4.77 -1.50
N PHE A 118 -24.22 -4.33 -1.56
CA PHE A 118 -23.92 -2.95 -1.90
C PHE A 118 -23.76 -2.85 -3.42
N ASP A 119 -22.65 -3.35 -3.97
CA ASP A 119 -22.27 -3.22 -5.37
C ASP A 119 -21.91 -4.54 -6.06
N THR A 120 -21.97 -5.65 -5.31
CA THR A 120 -21.41 -6.95 -5.73
C THR A 120 -22.45 -8.06 -5.66
N LEU A 121 -22.54 -8.85 -6.73
CA LEU A 121 -23.41 -10.02 -6.86
C LEU A 121 -22.61 -11.29 -7.14
N HIS A 122 -23.01 -12.41 -6.52
CA HIS A 122 -22.62 -13.75 -6.92
C HIS A 122 -23.79 -14.40 -7.66
N VAL A 123 -23.52 -14.93 -8.86
CA VAL A 123 -24.55 -15.45 -9.76
C VAL A 123 -24.12 -16.79 -10.33
N GLU A 124 -25.05 -17.73 -10.47
CA GLU A 124 -24.79 -19.01 -11.12
C GLU A 124 -24.79 -18.81 -12.65
N THR A 125 -23.61 -18.64 -13.21
CA THR A 125 -23.37 -18.54 -14.65
C THR A 125 -21.94 -18.98 -14.98
N THR A 126 -21.75 -19.45 -16.20
CA THR A 126 -20.42 -19.71 -16.78
C THR A 126 -20.10 -18.75 -17.92
N ALA A 127 -20.97 -17.76 -18.17
CA ALA A 127 -20.83 -16.83 -19.28
C ALA A 127 -19.49 -16.10 -19.22
N GLU A 128 -18.78 -16.13 -20.35
CA GLU A 128 -17.70 -15.20 -20.66
C GLU A 128 -18.32 -14.02 -21.40
N VAL A 129 -17.99 -12.82 -20.95
CA VAL A 129 -18.64 -11.60 -21.42
C VAL A 129 -17.58 -10.71 -22.06
N PRO A 130 -17.43 -10.73 -23.40
CA PRO A 130 -16.46 -9.87 -24.08
C PRO A 130 -16.62 -8.40 -23.67
N GLY A 131 -15.51 -7.74 -23.32
CA GLY A 131 -15.50 -6.36 -22.82
C GLY A 131 -15.71 -6.22 -21.31
N PHE A 132 -16.00 -7.31 -20.59
CA PHE A 132 -16.20 -7.31 -19.14
C PHE A 132 -15.40 -8.43 -18.47
N ASN A 133 -14.60 -8.09 -17.46
CA ASN A 133 -13.94 -9.08 -16.63
C ASN A 133 -14.82 -9.44 -15.43
N LEU A 134 -15.24 -10.70 -15.35
CA LEU A 134 -16.01 -11.22 -14.22
C LEU A 134 -15.10 -12.02 -13.29
N ARG A 135 -15.30 -11.89 -11.98
CA ARG A 135 -14.54 -12.68 -11.00
C ARG A 135 -14.98 -14.13 -11.07
N ILE A 136 -14.07 -15.06 -11.34
CA ILE A 136 -14.35 -16.49 -11.20
C ILE A 136 -14.34 -16.83 -9.70
N VAL A 137 -15.50 -17.21 -9.16
CA VAL A 137 -15.64 -17.61 -7.74
C VAL A 137 -15.57 -19.13 -7.62
N SER A 138 -16.15 -19.84 -8.59
CA SER A 138 -16.04 -21.28 -8.78
C SER A 138 -16.38 -21.64 -10.23
N ASP A 139 -16.35 -22.93 -10.58
CA ASP A 139 -16.66 -23.42 -11.93
C ASP A 139 -18.02 -22.95 -12.45
N ARG A 140 -18.99 -22.69 -11.56
CA ARG A 140 -20.38 -22.28 -11.93
C ARG A 140 -20.79 -20.91 -11.41
N VAL A 141 -19.93 -20.21 -10.67
CA VAL A 141 -20.27 -18.94 -10.03
C VAL A 141 -19.36 -17.84 -10.51
N ARG A 142 -19.97 -16.73 -10.91
CA ARG A 142 -19.26 -15.47 -11.22
C ARG A 142 -19.61 -14.41 -10.18
N GLY A 143 -18.61 -13.60 -9.84
CA GLY A 143 -18.73 -12.38 -9.05
C GLY A 143 -18.72 -11.16 -9.96
N LEU A 144 -19.71 -10.28 -9.78
CA LEU A 144 -19.91 -9.08 -10.57
C LEU A 144 -19.93 -7.90 -9.61
N SER A 145 -18.96 -6.99 -9.72
CA SER A 145 -18.86 -5.79 -8.90
C SER A 145 -19.01 -4.56 -9.79
N LEU A 146 -19.98 -3.71 -9.48
CA LEU A 146 -20.17 -2.42 -10.17
C LEU A 146 -19.47 -1.30 -9.41
N ASP A 147 -19.22 -0.19 -10.09
CA ASP A 147 -18.54 0.96 -9.51
C ASP A 147 -19.10 2.30 -10.01
N GLU A 148 -18.43 3.39 -9.65
CA GLU A 148 -18.85 4.76 -9.97
C GLU A 148 -18.86 5.05 -11.49
N LYS A 149 -18.01 4.37 -12.28
CA LYS A 149 -17.95 4.52 -13.74
C LYS A 149 -19.08 3.76 -14.43
N THR A 150 -19.68 2.76 -13.79
CA THR A 150 -20.76 1.95 -14.39
C THR A 150 -21.97 2.78 -14.82
N THR A 151 -22.39 2.62 -16.07
CA THR A 151 -23.54 3.29 -16.68
C THR A 151 -24.75 2.36 -16.81
N ARG A 152 -25.90 2.90 -17.24
CA ARG A 152 -27.10 2.08 -17.51
C ARG A 152 -26.86 1.19 -18.72
N GLU A 153 -26.12 1.71 -19.69
CA GLU A 153 -25.71 1.04 -20.93
C GLU A 153 -24.79 -0.15 -20.62
N ASP A 154 -23.85 0.00 -19.69
CA ASP A 154 -23.01 -1.11 -19.21
C ASP A 154 -23.86 -2.23 -18.59
N VAL A 155 -24.84 -1.87 -17.74
CA VAL A 155 -25.76 -2.83 -17.13
C VAL A 155 -26.60 -3.54 -18.20
N ALA A 156 -27.11 -2.82 -19.19
CA ALA A 156 -27.85 -3.40 -20.30
C ALA A 156 -26.99 -4.37 -21.13
N ALA A 157 -25.76 -3.97 -21.47
CA ALA A 157 -24.81 -4.80 -22.22
C ALA A 157 -24.46 -6.08 -21.45
N LEU A 158 -24.21 -5.97 -20.15
CA LEU A 158 -23.90 -7.09 -19.27
C LEU A 158 -25.08 -8.06 -19.13
N LEU A 159 -26.31 -7.54 -18.96
CA LEU A 159 -27.54 -8.35 -18.95
C LEU A 159 -27.73 -9.07 -20.28
N GLN A 160 -27.60 -8.36 -21.40
CA GLN A 160 -27.72 -8.92 -22.74
C GLN A 160 -26.70 -10.04 -22.97
N ALA A 161 -25.45 -9.83 -22.55
CA ALA A 161 -24.40 -10.83 -22.74
C ALA A 161 -24.58 -12.08 -21.88
N ILE A 162 -25.06 -11.94 -20.64
CA ILE A 162 -25.27 -13.08 -19.73
C ILE A 162 -26.55 -13.84 -20.08
N THR A 163 -27.61 -13.13 -20.46
CA THR A 163 -28.96 -13.71 -20.60
C THR A 163 -29.36 -14.00 -22.05
N GLY A 164 -28.63 -13.44 -23.02
CA GLY A 164 -28.97 -13.49 -24.44
C GLY A 164 -30.20 -12.65 -24.82
N LYS A 165 -30.76 -11.87 -23.89
CA LYS A 165 -32.01 -11.11 -24.08
C LYS A 165 -31.82 -9.62 -23.84
N PRO A 166 -32.50 -8.75 -24.60
CA PRO A 166 -32.46 -7.33 -24.34
C PRO A 166 -33.15 -7.03 -23.00
N ALA A 167 -32.61 -6.08 -22.26
CA ALA A 167 -33.14 -5.64 -20.98
C ALA A 167 -33.77 -4.26 -21.09
N ASP A 168 -35.01 -4.13 -20.62
CA ASP A 168 -35.64 -2.83 -20.41
C ASP A 168 -35.18 -2.27 -19.05
N ILE A 169 -34.20 -1.37 -19.10
CA ILE A 169 -33.58 -0.81 -17.90
C ILE A 169 -34.55 0.08 -17.12
N ASP A 170 -35.51 0.75 -17.76
CA ASP A 170 -36.49 1.59 -17.07
C ASP A 170 -37.48 0.73 -16.26
N ALA A 171 -37.97 -0.37 -16.85
CA ALA A 171 -38.83 -1.31 -16.14
C ALA A 171 -38.10 -2.00 -14.96
N LEU A 172 -36.83 -2.40 -15.17
CA LEU A 172 -36.01 -3.01 -14.12
C LEU A 172 -35.66 -2.02 -13.01
N ASP A 173 -35.47 -0.74 -13.33
CA ASP A 173 -35.29 0.31 -12.35
C ASP A 173 -36.50 0.41 -11.42
N VAL A 174 -37.71 0.48 -11.96
CA VAL A 174 -38.95 0.48 -11.14
C VAL A 174 -39.00 -0.72 -10.21
N GLN A 175 -38.69 -1.93 -10.69
CA GLN A 175 -38.64 -3.14 -9.87
C GLN A 175 -37.57 -3.06 -8.77
N ALA A 176 -36.38 -2.57 -9.09
CA ALA A 176 -35.31 -2.38 -8.12
C ALA A 176 -35.67 -1.34 -7.05
N ALA A 177 -36.62 -0.42 -7.29
CA ALA A 177 -37.06 0.59 -6.31
C ALA A 177 -38.07 0.03 -5.32
N ALA A 178 -38.88 -0.90 -5.78
CA ALA A 178 -39.80 -1.62 -4.93
C ALA A 178 -39.08 -2.64 -4.04
N ALA A 179 -37.89 -3.10 -4.43
CA ALA A 179 -37.07 -4.01 -3.64
C ALA A 179 -36.37 -3.28 -2.49
N ASP A 180 -36.34 -3.89 -1.30
CA ASP A 180 -35.58 -3.41 -0.14
C ASP A 180 -34.45 -4.40 0.23
N PRO A 181 -33.35 -4.46 -0.57
CA PRO A 181 -32.24 -5.35 -0.29
C PRO A 181 -31.40 -4.90 0.92
N LEU A 182 -31.70 -3.75 1.54
CA LEU A 182 -30.97 -3.19 2.69
C LEU A 182 -31.83 -3.07 3.95
N ALA A 183 -32.99 -3.74 3.99
CA ALA A 183 -33.91 -3.71 5.12
C ALA A 183 -33.18 -3.92 6.47
N GLY A 184 -33.24 -2.93 7.35
CA GLY A 184 -32.60 -2.96 8.67
C GLY A 184 -31.07 -2.74 8.69
N LEU A 185 -30.43 -2.53 7.54
CA LEU A 185 -28.98 -2.30 7.39
C LEU A 185 -28.63 -0.85 7.00
N LEU A 186 -29.64 -0.01 6.74
CA LEU A 186 -29.44 1.38 6.36
C LEU A 186 -28.82 2.19 7.50
N ARG A 187 -27.74 2.89 7.17
CA ARG A 187 -27.06 3.80 8.09
C ARG A 187 -27.93 5.01 8.39
N THR A 188 -28.07 5.36 9.67
CA THR A 188 -28.89 6.49 10.14
C THR A 188 -28.08 7.64 10.74
N ASP A 189 -26.84 7.38 11.19
CA ASP A 189 -25.98 8.40 11.78
C ASP A 189 -25.37 9.35 10.73
N ALA A 190 -25.09 10.57 11.18
CA ALA A 190 -24.47 11.59 10.34
C ALA A 190 -23.00 11.26 10.06
N ILE A 191 -22.54 11.55 8.84
CA ILE A 191 -21.14 11.46 8.43
C ILE A 191 -20.62 12.82 8.01
N LEU A 192 -19.30 12.99 8.10
CA LEU A 192 -18.61 14.17 7.56
C LEU A 192 -19.21 15.50 8.03
N SER A 193 -19.59 15.59 9.31
CA SER A 193 -20.27 16.76 9.88
C SER A 193 -19.36 17.97 10.10
N HIS A 194 -18.03 17.80 10.02
CA HIS A 194 -17.09 18.90 10.15
C HIS A 194 -17.22 19.85 8.94
N PRO A 195 -17.20 21.19 9.13
CA PRO A 195 -17.45 22.16 8.06
C PRO A 195 -16.58 22.00 6.80
N VAL A 196 -15.37 21.46 6.94
CA VAL A 196 -14.47 21.20 5.79
C VAL A 196 -15.13 20.35 4.70
N PHE A 197 -16.07 19.47 5.05
CA PHE A 197 -16.78 18.62 4.09
C PHE A 197 -18.04 19.26 3.52
N SER A 198 -18.33 20.53 3.87
CA SER A 198 -19.51 21.28 3.41
C SER A 198 -19.18 22.66 2.85
N THR A 199 -17.89 23.01 2.65
CA THR A 199 -17.46 24.36 2.25
C THR A 199 -16.71 24.44 0.92
N HIS A 200 -16.47 23.33 0.21
CA HIS A 200 -15.57 23.27 -0.94
C HIS A 200 -16.16 22.43 -2.10
N HIS A 201 -17.42 22.67 -2.46
CA HIS A 201 -18.16 21.82 -3.41
C HIS A 201 -18.15 22.34 -4.85
N THR A 202 -17.72 23.59 -5.06
CA THR A 202 -17.43 24.08 -6.41
C THR A 202 -15.97 23.83 -6.78
N GLU A 203 -15.70 23.63 -8.08
CA GLU A 203 -14.33 23.45 -8.57
C GLU A 203 -13.42 24.61 -8.15
N HIS A 204 -13.92 25.84 -8.21
CA HIS A 204 -13.14 27.02 -7.89
C HIS A 204 -12.83 27.17 -6.38
N GLU A 205 -13.77 26.78 -5.50
CA GLU A 205 -13.50 26.72 -4.05
C GLU A 205 -12.48 25.65 -3.72
N MET A 206 -12.60 24.47 -4.36
CA MET A 206 -11.68 23.36 -4.16
C MET A 206 -10.27 23.71 -4.65
N LEU A 207 -10.15 24.33 -5.82
CA LEU A 207 -8.89 24.87 -6.35
C LEU A 207 -8.22 25.81 -5.34
N ARG A 208 -8.97 26.78 -4.80
CA ARG A 208 -8.47 27.72 -3.80
C ARG A 208 -8.08 27.02 -2.50
N TYR A 209 -8.83 26.00 -2.08
CA TYR A 209 -8.53 25.22 -0.88
C TYR A 209 -7.23 24.44 -1.04
N LEU A 210 -7.07 23.68 -2.13
CA LEU A 210 -5.84 22.96 -2.47
C LEU A 210 -4.64 23.90 -2.53
N LYS A 211 -4.76 25.03 -3.26
CA LYS A 211 -3.67 26.01 -3.38
C LYS A 211 -3.27 26.61 -2.03
N ARG A 212 -4.24 26.87 -1.14
CA ARG A 212 -3.98 27.39 0.21
C ARG A 212 -3.24 26.39 1.09
N LEU A 213 -3.50 25.09 0.93
CA LEU A 213 -2.76 24.05 1.65
C LEU A 213 -1.36 23.88 1.07
N GLN A 214 -1.24 23.80 -0.27
CA GLN A 214 0.05 23.71 -0.96
C GLN A 214 1.00 24.84 -0.52
N ASN A 215 0.52 26.08 -0.49
CA ASN A 215 1.34 27.25 -0.13
C ASN A 215 1.82 27.28 1.34
N LYS A 216 1.38 26.33 2.19
CA LYS A 216 1.87 26.21 3.57
C LYS A 216 3.05 25.25 3.70
N ASP A 217 3.31 24.45 2.68
CA ASP A 217 4.29 23.37 2.71
C ASP A 217 5.50 23.75 1.86
N LEU A 218 6.70 23.62 2.42
CA LEU A 218 7.94 23.76 1.66
C LEU A 218 8.16 22.48 0.84
N ALA A 219 8.33 22.62 -0.48
CA ALA A 219 8.54 21.53 -1.42
C ALA A 219 9.74 21.81 -2.36
N LEU A 220 10.08 20.83 -3.21
CA LEU A 220 11.27 20.88 -4.06
C LEU A 220 11.21 21.92 -5.19
N ASP A 221 10.02 22.46 -5.49
CA ASP A 221 9.81 23.58 -6.40
C ASP A 221 10.19 24.94 -5.78
N HIS A 222 10.51 24.97 -4.48
CA HIS A 222 10.93 26.17 -3.77
C HIS A 222 12.43 26.17 -3.43
N SER A 223 12.96 25.07 -2.90
CA SER A 223 14.34 24.99 -2.45
C SER A 223 14.83 23.55 -2.31
N MET A 224 16.15 23.39 -2.13
CA MET A 224 16.72 22.14 -1.66
C MET A 224 16.11 21.74 -0.31
N ILE A 225 15.80 20.44 -0.16
CA ILE A 225 15.39 19.82 1.11
C ILE A 225 16.40 18.72 1.44
N SER A 226 17.43 19.05 2.23
CA SER A 226 18.59 18.19 2.49
C SER A 226 18.36 17.19 3.64
N LEU A 227 17.36 16.32 3.49
CA LEU A 227 17.09 15.25 4.45
C LEU A 227 18.00 14.05 4.17
N GLY A 228 18.94 13.78 5.09
CA GLY A 228 19.79 12.58 5.05
C GLY A 228 18.94 11.31 5.04
N SER A 229 19.41 10.27 4.34
CA SER A 229 18.70 8.99 4.14
C SER A 229 17.38 9.08 3.36
N CYS A 230 17.01 10.23 2.79
CA CYS A 230 15.78 10.40 2.00
C CYS A 230 15.99 10.63 0.50
N THR A 231 17.20 10.97 0.06
CA THR A 231 17.56 11.19 -1.36
C THR A 231 16.54 12.08 -2.11
N MET A 232 16.36 13.31 -1.62
CA MET A 232 15.44 14.30 -2.21
C MET A 232 15.96 14.85 -3.55
N LYS A 233 15.96 14.00 -4.59
CA LYS A 233 16.40 14.30 -5.96
C LYS A 233 15.26 14.84 -6.83
N LEU A 234 15.58 15.15 -8.09
CA LEU A 234 14.58 15.51 -9.10
C LEU A 234 13.56 14.38 -9.28
N ASN A 235 12.27 14.75 -9.31
CA ASN A 235 11.19 13.91 -9.84
C ASN A 235 10.80 14.51 -11.20
N ALA A 236 11.37 14.01 -12.30
CA ALA A 236 11.27 14.71 -13.57
C ALA A 236 9.84 14.61 -14.12
N ALA A 237 9.36 15.68 -14.77
CA ALA A 237 8.00 15.69 -15.32
C ALA A 237 7.77 14.53 -16.31
N SER A 238 8.77 14.20 -17.14
CA SER A 238 8.74 13.07 -18.07
C SER A 238 8.55 11.71 -17.38
N GLU A 239 9.08 11.54 -16.17
CA GLU A 239 8.94 10.32 -15.36
C GLU A 239 7.55 10.23 -14.71
N MET A 240 6.96 11.39 -14.38
CA MET A 240 5.67 11.47 -13.67
C MET A 240 4.45 11.37 -14.58
N ILE A 241 4.54 11.86 -15.82
CA ILE A 241 3.42 11.89 -16.78
C ILE A 241 2.76 10.51 -16.97
N PRO A 242 3.51 9.41 -17.21
CA PRO A 242 2.91 8.11 -17.50
C PRO A 242 2.08 7.53 -16.35
N VAL A 243 2.33 7.92 -15.10
CA VAL A 243 1.60 7.42 -13.92
C VAL A 243 0.09 7.68 -14.02
N THR A 244 -0.33 8.67 -14.80
CA THR A 244 -1.74 9.03 -15.02
C THR A 244 -2.33 8.61 -16.36
N TRP A 245 -1.59 7.90 -17.21
CA TRP A 245 -2.14 7.37 -18.45
C TRP A 245 -3.17 6.27 -18.14
N PRO A 246 -4.31 6.20 -18.86
CA PRO A 246 -5.31 5.16 -18.64
C PRO A 246 -4.76 3.74 -18.71
N GLU A 247 -3.80 3.49 -19.61
CA GLU A 247 -3.14 2.20 -19.81
C GLU A 247 -2.41 1.70 -18.53
N PHE A 248 -2.00 2.62 -17.65
CA PHE A 248 -1.45 2.31 -16.33
C PHE A 248 -2.49 2.48 -15.21
N GLY A 249 -3.17 3.62 -15.18
CA GLY A 249 -4.06 4.02 -14.08
C GLY A 249 -5.37 3.23 -14.00
N ASP A 250 -5.94 2.80 -15.13
CA ASP A 250 -7.28 2.17 -15.17
C ASP A 250 -7.24 0.64 -15.24
N MET A 251 -6.06 0.01 -15.17
CA MET A 251 -5.94 -1.45 -15.17
C MET A 251 -6.27 -2.05 -13.79
N HIS A 252 -7.17 -3.04 -13.75
CA HIS A 252 -7.48 -3.79 -12.53
C HIS A 252 -6.34 -4.78 -12.19
N PRO A 253 -5.86 -4.87 -10.93
CA PRO A 253 -4.72 -5.73 -10.55
C PRO A 253 -4.89 -7.22 -10.85
N PHE A 254 -6.14 -7.68 -10.93
CA PHE A 254 -6.49 -9.08 -11.22
C PHE A 254 -7.10 -9.26 -12.61
N ALA A 255 -6.85 -8.32 -13.53
CA ALA A 255 -7.17 -8.53 -14.94
C ALA A 255 -6.42 -9.77 -15.47
N PRO A 256 -6.99 -10.50 -16.43
CA PRO A 256 -6.28 -11.57 -17.13
C PRO A 256 -4.92 -11.11 -17.66
N SER A 257 -3.91 -11.96 -17.54
CA SER A 257 -2.50 -11.61 -17.82
C SER A 257 -2.28 -11.07 -19.22
N GLU A 258 -3.03 -11.57 -20.20
CA GLU A 258 -3.00 -11.16 -21.59
C GLU A 258 -3.46 -9.71 -21.80
N GLN A 259 -4.27 -9.15 -20.89
CA GLN A 259 -4.68 -7.75 -20.92
C GLN A 259 -3.61 -6.82 -20.31
N ALA A 260 -2.64 -7.40 -19.58
CA ALA A 260 -1.58 -6.68 -18.88
C ALA A 260 -0.19 -6.91 -19.50
N ALA A 261 -0.11 -7.28 -20.78
CA ALA A 261 1.17 -7.56 -21.46
C ALA A 261 2.18 -6.40 -21.38
N GLY A 262 1.72 -5.15 -21.55
CA GLY A 262 2.58 -3.97 -21.40
C GLY A 262 3.13 -3.78 -19.97
N TYR A 263 2.33 -4.10 -18.95
CA TYR A 263 2.81 -4.14 -17.56
C TYR A 263 3.88 -5.22 -17.37
N ALA A 264 3.67 -6.41 -17.94
CA ALA A 264 4.64 -7.50 -17.85
C ALA A 264 5.98 -7.13 -18.50
N GLU A 265 5.96 -6.50 -19.67
CA GLU A 265 7.15 -6.00 -20.36
C GLU A 265 7.88 -4.92 -19.55
N MET A 266 7.15 -3.92 -19.04
CA MET A 266 7.71 -2.85 -18.21
C MET A 266 8.36 -3.40 -16.93
N ILE A 267 7.66 -4.28 -16.23
CA ILE A 267 8.14 -4.91 -14.99
C ILE A 267 9.37 -5.78 -15.27
N GLY A 268 9.34 -6.57 -16.36
CA GLY A 268 10.47 -7.41 -16.77
C GLY A 268 11.71 -6.59 -17.10
N SER A 269 11.56 -5.53 -17.89
CA SER A 269 12.67 -4.65 -18.27
C SER A 269 13.29 -3.95 -17.06
N LEU A 270 12.45 -3.42 -16.16
CA LEU A 270 12.92 -2.79 -14.93
C LEU A 270 13.62 -3.80 -14.00
N SER A 271 13.10 -5.02 -13.90
CA SER A 271 13.74 -6.12 -13.17
C SER A 271 15.14 -6.41 -13.73
N ASP A 272 15.30 -6.48 -15.04
CA ASP A 272 16.61 -6.68 -15.69
C ASP A 272 17.60 -5.56 -15.39
N TRP A 273 17.16 -4.30 -15.44
CA TRP A 273 18.01 -3.16 -15.08
C TRP A 273 18.42 -3.19 -13.62
N LEU A 274 17.50 -3.52 -12.71
CA LEU A 274 17.79 -3.62 -11.28
C LEU A 274 18.75 -4.77 -10.96
N LYS A 275 18.64 -5.92 -11.65
CA LYS A 275 19.65 -7.00 -11.54
C LYS A 275 21.03 -6.51 -11.96
N ALA A 276 21.12 -5.79 -13.08
CA ALA A 276 22.39 -5.25 -13.56
C ALA A 276 23.02 -4.25 -12.57
N VAL A 277 22.21 -3.37 -11.96
CA VAL A 277 22.68 -2.39 -10.96
C VAL A 277 23.11 -3.05 -9.65
N THR A 278 22.39 -4.08 -9.20
CA THR A 278 22.60 -4.66 -7.86
C THR A 278 23.48 -5.90 -7.84
N GLY A 279 23.64 -6.58 -8.98
CA GLY A 279 24.31 -7.88 -9.06
C GLY A 279 23.49 -9.05 -8.51
N PHE A 280 22.20 -8.87 -8.18
CA PHE A 280 21.32 -9.97 -7.78
C PHE A 280 20.81 -10.79 -8.97
N ASP A 281 20.55 -12.07 -8.74
CA ASP A 281 20.01 -12.99 -9.76
C ASP A 281 18.52 -12.77 -10.07
N ALA A 282 17.76 -12.24 -9.11
CA ALA A 282 16.31 -12.08 -9.22
C ALA A 282 15.81 -10.85 -8.44
N ILE A 283 14.72 -10.25 -8.92
CA ILE A 283 14.05 -9.11 -8.29
C ILE A 283 12.58 -9.45 -8.05
N CYS A 284 12.08 -9.12 -6.86
CA CYS A 284 10.67 -9.19 -6.52
C CYS A 284 10.10 -7.78 -6.38
N MET A 285 9.11 -7.43 -7.21
CA MET A 285 8.49 -6.10 -7.24
C MET A 285 7.30 -5.94 -6.28
N GLN A 286 6.96 -6.99 -5.52
CA GLN A 286 5.79 -6.99 -4.64
C GLN A 286 5.91 -6.06 -3.41
N PRO A 287 7.08 -5.93 -2.74
CA PRO A 287 7.20 -5.06 -1.57
C PRO A 287 6.99 -3.59 -1.93
N ASN A 288 5.93 -2.98 -1.38
CA ASN A 288 5.49 -1.62 -1.72
C ASN A 288 6.11 -0.51 -0.83
N SER A 289 7.13 -0.84 -0.04
CA SER A 289 7.95 0.12 0.73
C SER A 289 9.28 -0.54 1.12
N GLY A 290 10.29 0.27 1.48
CA GLY A 290 11.59 -0.24 1.94
C GLY A 290 11.48 -1.22 3.12
N ALA A 291 10.68 -0.87 4.14
CA ALA A 291 10.44 -1.73 5.29
C ALA A 291 9.73 -3.06 4.93
N GLN A 292 8.85 -3.05 3.93
CA GLN A 292 8.27 -4.29 3.40
C GLN A 292 9.29 -5.11 2.60
N GLY A 293 10.25 -4.45 1.94
CA GLY A 293 11.39 -5.11 1.29
C GLY A 293 12.28 -5.83 2.30
N GLU A 294 12.60 -5.17 3.43
CA GLU A 294 13.29 -5.80 4.55
C GLU A 294 12.52 -7.02 5.06
N TYR A 295 11.21 -6.88 5.29
CA TYR A 295 10.37 -7.97 5.78
C TYR A 295 10.37 -9.16 4.80
N ALA A 296 10.17 -8.90 3.51
CA ALA A 296 10.20 -9.93 2.48
C ALA A 296 11.58 -10.61 2.39
N GLY A 297 12.67 -9.84 2.50
CA GLY A 297 14.04 -10.34 2.51
C GLY A 297 14.31 -11.27 3.69
N LEU A 298 13.95 -10.86 4.91
CA LEU A 298 14.12 -11.70 6.10
C LEU A 298 13.23 -12.94 6.07
N VAL A 299 11.99 -12.83 5.60
CA VAL A 299 11.13 -14.01 5.39
C VAL A 299 11.75 -14.97 4.38
N SER A 300 12.37 -14.46 3.31
CA SER A 300 13.05 -15.28 2.30
C SER A 300 14.26 -16.01 2.90
N ILE A 301 15.10 -15.32 3.68
CA ILE A 301 16.21 -15.94 4.43
C ILE A 301 15.70 -17.07 5.33
N ARG A 302 14.63 -16.82 6.10
CA ARG A 302 14.06 -17.84 7.00
C ARG A 302 13.50 -19.04 6.25
N ARG A 303 12.86 -18.82 5.10
CA ARG A 303 12.33 -19.91 4.24
C ARG A 303 13.47 -20.72 3.62
N TYR A 304 14.53 -20.05 3.18
CA TYR A 304 15.75 -20.70 2.72
C TYR A 304 16.35 -21.58 3.82
N GLN A 305 16.59 -21.04 5.01
CA GLN A 305 17.14 -21.81 6.14
C GLN A 305 16.24 -22.99 6.53
N ALA A 306 14.92 -22.80 6.58
CA ALA A 306 13.99 -23.90 6.84
C ALA A 306 14.07 -25.01 5.79
N ALA A 307 14.23 -24.66 4.50
CA ALA A 307 14.44 -25.64 3.43
C ALA A 307 15.77 -26.39 3.56
N GLN A 308 16.78 -25.80 4.20
CA GLN A 308 18.06 -26.45 4.54
C GLN A 308 18.01 -27.25 5.86
N GLY A 309 16.88 -27.32 6.55
CA GLY A 309 16.77 -27.95 7.88
C GLY A 309 17.27 -27.08 9.05
N GLU A 310 17.62 -25.82 8.77
CA GLU A 310 18.21 -24.86 9.69
C GLU A 310 17.17 -23.87 10.26
N ALA A 311 15.91 -24.28 10.36
CA ALA A 311 14.80 -23.42 10.82
C ALA A 311 14.95 -22.90 12.27
N HIS A 312 15.87 -23.49 13.03
CA HIS A 312 16.19 -23.09 14.41
C HIS A 312 17.01 -21.80 14.49
N ARG A 313 17.63 -21.35 13.39
CA ARG A 313 18.38 -20.09 13.33
C ARG A 313 17.43 -18.90 13.46
N ASN A 314 17.61 -18.12 14.51
CA ASN A 314 16.72 -17.02 14.87
C ASN A 314 17.44 -15.76 15.36
N VAL A 315 18.77 -15.69 15.36
CA VAL A 315 19.54 -14.50 15.76
C VAL A 315 19.78 -13.59 14.56
N CYS A 316 19.40 -12.32 14.68
CA CYS A 316 19.67 -11.27 13.71
C CYS A 316 20.65 -10.26 14.29
N LEU A 317 21.86 -10.19 13.72
CA LEU A 317 22.85 -9.18 14.05
C LEU A 317 22.46 -7.85 13.38
N ILE A 318 22.45 -6.76 14.14
CA ILE A 318 22.09 -5.44 13.62
C ILE A 318 23.05 -4.40 14.21
N PRO A 319 23.84 -3.69 13.39
CA PRO A 319 24.65 -2.57 13.86
C PRO A 319 23.82 -1.50 14.54
N LYS A 320 24.36 -0.89 15.59
CA LYS A 320 23.71 0.20 16.33
C LYS A 320 23.33 1.39 15.43
N SER A 321 24.12 1.63 14.38
CA SER A 321 23.89 2.66 13.36
C SER A 321 22.71 2.37 12.43
N ALA A 322 22.22 1.13 12.33
CA ALA A 322 21.17 0.75 11.39
C ALA A 322 19.88 1.58 11.57
N HIS A 323 19.16 1.79 10.48
CA HIS A 323 17.87 2.46 10.50
C HIS A 323 16.88 1.72 11.41
N GLY A 324 15.92 2.43 12.00
CA GLY A 324 15.00 1.86 13.00
C GLY A 324 14.03 0.81 12.44
N THR A 325 13.88 0.74 11.10
CA THR A 325 13.09 -0.29 10.42
C THR A 325 13.73 -1.65 10.55
N ASN A 326 15.06 -1.76 10.43
CA ASN A 326 15.79 -3.03 10.50
C ASN A 326 15.46 -3.84 11.77
N PRO A 327 15.65 -3.30 13.00
CA PRO A 327 15.30 -4.02 14.23
C PRO A 327 13.78 -4.22 14.39
N ALA A 328 12.95 -3.29 13.92
CA ALA A 328 11.49 -3.48 13.93
C ALA A 328 11.05 -4.64 13.03
N THR A 329 11.66 -4.77 11.85
CA THR A 329 11.41 -5.84 10.88
C THR A 329 11.91 -7.18 11.41
N ALA A 330 13.11 -7.24 11.98
CA ALA A 330 13.65 -8.45 12.58
C ALA A 330 12.75 -8.98 13.71
N GLN A 331 12.30 -8.09 14.61
CA GLN A 331 11.33 -8.43 15.65
C GLN A 331 10.00 -8.93 15.07
N MET A 332 9.48 -8.27 14.03
CA MET A 332 8.24 -8.68 13.35
C MET A 332 8.37 -10.08 12.72
N CYS A 333 9.56 -10.44 12.27
CA CYS A 333 9.87 -11.78 11.78
C CYS A 333 10.13 -12.80 12.91
N GLY A 334 10.01 -12.41 14.19
CA GLY A 334 10.26 -13.28 15.33
C GLY A 334 11.74 -13.63 15.54
N LEU A 335 12.66 -12.81 15.00
CA LEU A 335 14.10 -12.97 15.21
C LEU A 335 14.53 -12.27 16.50
N GLN A 336 15.47 -12.87 17.20
CA GLN A 336 16.17 -12.25 18.32
C GLN A 336 17.17 -11.22 17.77
N VAL A 337 16.92 -9.95 18.05
CA VAL A 337 17.84 -8.87 17.69
C VAL A 337 19.03 -8.85 18.64
N VAL A 338 20.24 -8.96 18.09
CA VAL A 338 21.51 -8.79 18.81
C VAL A 338 22.21 -7.58 18.20
N VAL A 339 22.42 -6.54 19.01
CA VAL A 339 23.04 -5.30 18.55
C VAL A 339 24.54 -5.51 18.40
N VAL A 340 25.09 -5.09 17.27
CA VAL A 340 26.54 -5.00 17.03
C VAL A 340 26.98 -3.55 17.26
N ASP A 341 28.08 -3.37 17.98
CA ASP A 341 28.61 -2.05 18.30
C ASP A 341 29.26 -1.39 17.07
N CYS A 342 29.52 -0.10 17.20
CA CYS A 342 30.23 0.69 16.21
C CYS A 342 31.49 1.26 16.83
N ASP A 343 32.55 1.40 16.04
CA ASP A 343 33.79 2.06 16.47
C ASP A 343 33.60 3.58 16.66
N ASP A 344 34.63 4.25 17.18
CA ASP A 344 34.62 5.71 17.41
C ASP A 344 34.49 6.53 16.11
N SER A 345 34.75 5.92 14.95
CA SER A 345 34.58 6.52 13.62
C SER A 345 33.20 6.23 13.01
N GLY A 346 32.34 5.48 13.71
CA GLY A 346 30.99 5.13 13.29
C GLY A 346 30.90 3.97 12.30
N ASN A 347 31.97 3.20 12.09
CA ASN A 347 31.93 1.94 11.33
C ASN A 347 31.41 0.80 12.21
N VAL A 348 31.03 -0.32 11.61
CA VAL A 348 30.75 -1.55 12.37
C VAL A 348 32.03 -2.01 13.07
N ASP A 349 31.94 -2.29 14.37
CA ASP A 349 33.04 -2.91 15.11
C ASP A 349 33.16 -4.38 14.67
N VAL A 350 34.17 -4.67 13.84
CA VAL A 350 34.41 -5.99 13.26
C VAL A 350 34.77 -7.03 14.34
N ALA A 351 35.46 -6.62 15.40
CA ALA A 351 35.83 -7.52 16.48
C ALA A 351 34.60 -7.92 17.31
N ASP A 352 33.73 -6.95 17.61
CA ASP A 352 32.45 -7.21 18.26
C ASP A 352 31.50 -8.04 17.37
N LEU A 353 31.48 -7.79 16.06
CA LEU A 353 30.74 -8.60 15.08
C LEU A 353 31.21 -10.06 15.10
N GLU A 354 32.51 -10.31 15.01
CA GLU A 354 33.08 -11.67 15.05
C GLU A 354 32.71 -12.35 16.36
N ALA A 355 32.90 -11.69 17.49
CA ALA A 355 32.59 -12.24 18.81
C ALA A 355 31.11 -12.63 18.94
N LYS A 356 30.19 -11.78 18.47
CA LYS A 356 28.74 -12.05 18.50
C LYS A 356 28.35 -13.12 17.47
N ALA A 357 28.98 -13.15 16.30
CA ALA A 357 28.75 -14.20 15.30
C ALA A 357 29.21 -15.57 15.82
N GLU A 358 30.36 -15.66 16.49
CA GLU A 358 30.85 -16.87 17.14
C GLU A 358 29.95 -17.30 18.30
N GLN A 359 29.62 -16.37 19.20
CA GLN A 359 28.72 -16.62 20.35
C GLN A 359 27.36 -17.18 19.90
N HIS A 360 26.83 -16.69 18.78
CA HIS A 360 25.53 -17.06 18.27
C HIS A 360 25.57 -18.02 17.07
N ALA A 361 26.72 -18.63 16.74
CA ALA A 361 26.91 -19.38 15.49
C ALA A 361 25.85 -20.48 15.24
N ALA A 362 25.43 -21.18 16.29
CA ALA A 362 24.40 -22.23 16.20
C ALA A 362 22.99 -21.68 15.90
N ALA A 363 22.72 -20.41 16.21
CA ALA A 363 21.41 -19.78 16.02
C ALA A 363 21.45 -18.58 15.05
N LEU A 364 22.62 -18.27 14.46
CA LEU A 364 22.81 -17.10 13.60
C LEU A 364 21.98 -17.24 12.33
N SER A 365 20.94 -16.41 12.22
CA SER A 365 20.07 -16.32 11.03
C SER A 365 20.68 -15.37 10.01
N CYS A 366 20.90 -14.13 10.38
CA CYS A 366 21.37 -13.12 9.45
C CYS A 366 22.03 -11.91 10.11
N LEU A 367 22.73 -11.13 9.29
CA LEU A 367 23.15 -9.76 9.57
C LEU A 367 22.31 -8.81 8.70
N MET A 368 21.82 -7.71 9.28
CA MET A 368 21.28 -6.58 8.51
C MET A 368 22.28 -5.43 8.53
N ILE A 369 22.83 -5.04 7.38
CA ILE A 369 23.73 -3.89 7.23
C ILE A 369 23.17 -2.87 6.26
N THR A 370 23.56 -1.62 6.40
CA THR A 370 23.30 -0.56 5.41
C THR A 370 24.63 -0.17 4.79
N TYR A 371 24.72 -0.13 3.45
CA TYR A 371 25.94 0.25 2.76
C TYR A 371 25.67 1.32 1.68
N PRO A 372 26.44 2.42 1.61
CA PRO A 372 27.24 2.99 2.71
C PRO A 372 26.43 3.14 4.00
N SER A 373 27.12 3.25 5.14
CA SER A 373 26.46 3.28 6.45
C SER A 373 25.52 4.48 6.59
N THR A 374 24.66 4.47 7.62
CA THR A 374 23.76 5.60 7.91
C THR A 374 24.50 6.88 8.33
N HIS A 375 25.80 6.78 8.64
CA HIS A 375 26.69 7.91 8.83
C HIS A 375 27.22 8.50 7.50
N GLY A 376 26.93 7.87 6.36
CA GLY A 376 27.38 8.31 5.04
C GLY A 376 28.81 7.92 4.69
N VAL A 377 29.34 6.87 5.33
CA VAL A 377 30.73 6.40 5.15
C VAL A 377 30.76 5.04 4.46
N PHE A 378 31.70 4.87 3.52
CA PHE A 378 32.00 3.58 2.91
C PHE A 378 32.92 2.78 3.81
N GLU A 379 32.40 1.71 4.40
CA GLU A 379 33.19 0.83 5.26
C GLU A 379 34.13 -0.05 4.42
N GLU A 380 35.44 0.04 4.68
CA GLU A 380 36.45 -0.77 3.97
C GLU A 380 36.31 -2.27 4.26
N ALA A 381 35.83 -2.61 5.47
CA ALA A 381 35.70 -3.98 5.95
C ALA A 381 34.41 -4.69 5.49
N VAL A 382 33.58 -4.12 4.60
CA VAL A 382 32.27 -4.71 4.24
C VAL A 382 32.36 -6.14 3.70
N LYS A 383 33.41 -6.46 2.94
CA LYS A 383 33.63 -7.83 2.43
C LYS A 383 34.00 -8.80 3.55
N GLU A 384 34.79 -8.34 4.51
CA GLU A 384 35.15 -9.10 5.70
C GLU A 384 33.91 -9.36 6.55
N ILE A 385 33.12 -8.32 6.85
CA ILE A 385 31.83 -8.42 7.56
C ILE A 385 30.92 -9.49 6.94
N CYS A 386 30.76 -9.49 5.62
CA CYS A 386 29.98 -10.52 4.93
C CYS A 386 30.59 -11.92 5.08
N ALA A 387 31.91 -12.03 4.96
CA ALA A 387 32.61 -13.31 5.10
C ALA A 387 32.46 -13.89 6.51
N ILE A 388 32.56 -13.06 7.56
CA ILE A 388 32.35 -13.45 8.96
C ILE A 388 30.98 -14.11 9.12
N VAL A 389 29.91 -13.45 8.69
CA VAL A 389 28.54 -13.95 8.83
C VAL A 389 28.36 -15.27 8.08
N HIS A 390 28.89 -15.38 6.86
CA HIS A 390 28.82 -16.61 6.07
C HIS A 390 29.60 -17.77 6.71
N ARG A 391 30.77 -17.52 7.31
CA ARG A 391 31.54 -18.56 8.03
C ARG A 391 30.74 -19.19 9.17
N HIS A 392 29.87 -18.42 9.82
CA HIS A 392 29.00 -18.89 10.90
C HIS A 392 27.59 -19.33 10.41
N GLY A 393 27.39 -19.49 9.10
CA GLY A 393 26.16 -20.03 8.51
C GLY A 393 24.99 -19.04 8.41
N GLY A 394 25.21 -17.77 8.73
CA GLY A 394 24.22 -16.71 8.56
C GLY A 394 24.07 -16.26 7.11
N GLN A 395 23.04 -15.46 6.82
CA GLN A 395 22.87 -14.74 5.55
C GLN A 395 23.07 -13.23 5.77
N VAL A 396 23.38 -12.48 4.71
CA VAL A 396 23.52 -11.02 4.78
C VAL A 396 22.36 -10.35 4.06
N TYR A 397 21.62 -9.51 4.79
CA TYR A 397 20.65 -8.59 4.24
C TYR A 397 21.29 -7.20 4.16
N MET A 398 21.36 -6.63 2.95
CA MET A 398 21.81 -5.26 2.74
C MET A 398 20.61 -4.33 2.54
N ASP A 399 20.45 -3.37 3.45
CA ASP A 399 19.56 -2.23 3.28
C ASP A 399 20.10 -1.31 2.19
N GLY A 400 19.38 -1.28 1.07
CA GLY A 400 19.71 -0.51 -0.13
C GLY A 400 19.22 0.94 -0.12
N ALA A 401 18.75 1.50 1.02
CA ALA A 401 18.30 2.90 1.07
C ALA A 401 19.36 3.91 0.60
N ASN A 402 20.65 3.57 0.76
CA ASN A 402 21.79 4.39 0.35
C ASN A 402 22.39 4.02 -1.01
N LEU A 403 21.66 3.26 -1.84
CA LEU A 403 22.14 2.81 -3.16
C LEU A 403 22.53 3.96 -4.10
N ASN A 404 22.01 5.18 -3.90
CA ASN A 404 22.39 6.35 -4.69
C ASN A 404 23.89 6.69 -4.63
N ALA A 405 24.61 6.19 -3.63
CA ALA A 405 26.07 6.31 -3.55
C ALA A 405 26.82 5.18 -4.27
N GLN A 406 26.12 4.18 -4.81
CA GLN A 406 26.69 2.97 -5.42
C GLN A 406 26.37 2.81 -6.92
N VAL A 407 25.21 3.33 -7.40
CA VAL A 407 24.74 3.17 -8.79
C VAL A 407 25.65 3.87 -9.79
#